data_AF-A0A819LSE5-F1
#
_entry.id   AF-A0A819LSE5-F1
#
_cell.length_a   1.000
_cell.length_b   1.000
_cell.length_c   1.000
_cell.angle_alpha   90.00
_cell.angle_beta   90.00
_cell.angle_gamma   90.00
#
_symmetry.space_group_name_H-M   'P 1'
#
loop_
_entity.id
_entity.type
_entity.pdbx_description
1 polymer ?
#
loop_
_entity_poly.entity_id
_entity_poly.type
_entity_poly.pdbx_seq_one_letter_code
_entity_poly.pdbx_strand_id
1 'polypeptide(L)'
;MNFNQRPMNRKYRLENSSFSNQSATSSRNLVNTKESPTTSISLAIDDRRHSDETNAEKLFTNIILFCQQENTHFVDDQFPPIARSIGCIDALKNYSLQWLRISEISPSSQSDLRLKWSVYSSPKPSDIQQGALGDCWLMAALALITERPQMLEHILLIKKINNQGVYLVRICHNGLWKTVIVDDCFPCTQYNQLAFTQAHRRQLYVPLIEKACAKLFGSYADLISGQTEEGLQLLTGAPCDHIDLNSKNHTIDSEMIWAKLLSACEAHLLIGASTGRSDISAEEYTRNNIPSNHAFSVLAAHSISNISMQFVLVRDPHARSNYADESITPYILTKLNNINRDYVSPGAFWISWLKFLRFFNSITISSYATDYYDIREVNRFTRSSTQLIPTYHFHLSKTSLVNISLIYHRENCRIRNTHTQSFVLCNVEQGPSKDVGTRQAILCTSRGAFTHWIGSLTSGFYVLIPFSTSFWNDDHQPIKDYTLVMHSKVQINVQVTPEPAALLADCLIASVLKNNIPPQRGKDYTYYVTTNQYDFIMFIAENLSPTDFLNLEIDSNDSRHVRNSRKSLSTFDCIPPRHRQITFLIEWTTNEQGQKAKMDYLYRSQHVKQSNPSVPEIYNIQNNFHSFRPF
;
A
#
# COMPACT_ATOMS: atom_id res chain seq x y z
N MET A 1 40.75 8.58 47.03
CA MET A 1 41.62 8.11 45.93
C MET A 1 40.76 7.32 44.98
N ASN A 2 40.54 7.86 43.78
CA ASN A 2 39.71 7.30 42.72
C ASN A 2 40.34 6.03 42.14
N PHE A 3 39.62 4.92 42.13
CA PHE A 3 39.92 3.78 41.26
C PHE A 3 38.91 3.76 40.11
N ASN A 4 39.33 4.35 38.99
CA ASN A 4 38.71 4.18 37.69
C ASN A 4 39.00 2.76 37.18
N GLN A 5 37.99 1.89 37.13
CA GLN A 5 37.99 0.74 36.23
C GLN A 5 36.95 1.00 35.14
N ARG A 6 37.44 1.39 33.96
CA ARG A 6 36.65 1.41 32.71
C ARG A 6 36.43 -0.04 32.27
N PRO A 7 35.21 -0.47 31.94
CA PRO A 7 35.04 -1.69 31.15
C PRO A 7 35.47 -1.40 29.71
N MET A 8 36.41 -2.19 29.19
CA MET A 8 36.73 -2.22 27.76
C MET A 8 35.56 -2.85 27.01
N ASN A 9 34.61 -2.04 26.56
CA ASN A 9 33.66 -2.44 25.53
C ASN A 9 34.40 -2.51 24.18
N ARG A 10 34.90 -3.69 23.82
CA ARG A 10 35.29 -3.97 22.43
C ARG A 10 34.00 -4.08 21.62
N LYS A 11 33.77 -3.08 20.77
CA LYS A 11 32.60 -2.99 19.91
C LYS A 11 32.75 -3.96 18.73
N TYR A 12 31.71 -4.73 18.41
CA TYR A 12 31.56 -5.26 17.05
C TYR A 12 31.30 -4.06 16.13
N ARG A 13 32.37 -3.51 15.56
CA ARG A 13 32.26 -2.57 14.46
C ARG A 13 32.21 -3.44 13.21
N LEU A 14 31.07 -3.45 12.52
CA LEU A 14 31.04 -3.93 11.14
C LEU A 14 32.09 -3.12 10.36
N GLU A 15 33.28 -3.68 10.14
CA GLU A 15 34.21 -3.20 9.13
C GLU A 15 33.60 -3.52 7.77
N ASN A 16 32.66 -2.66 7.39
CA ASN A 16 32.04 -2.63 6.09
C ASN A 16 33.01 -2.03 5.09
N SER A 17 34.06 -2.78 4.78
CA SER A 17 34.84 -2.62 3.56
C SER A 17 34.82 -3.93 2.78
N SER A 18 33.62 -4.40 2.40
CA SER A 18 33.32 -5.15 1.15
C SER A 18 32.03 -5.97 1.12
N PHE A 19 31.33 -6.25 2.24
CA PHE A 19 30.22 -7.25 2.23
C PHE A 19 28.84 -6.81 2.74
N SER A 20 28.63 -5.52 2.88
CA SER A 20 27.34 -4.85 3.19
C SER A 20 27.09 -3.64 2.29
N ASN A 21 27.94 -3.49 1.28
CA ASN A 21 27.98 -2.34 0.38
C ASN A 21 27.72 -2.72 -1.09
N GLN A 22 27.22 -3.93 -1.34
CA GLN A 22 26.66 -4.29 -2.66
C GLN A 22 25.13 -4.20 -2.72
N SER A 23 24.46 -3.89 -1.61
CA SER A 23 23.01 -3.58 -1.61
C SER A 23 22.58 -2.39 -0.75
N ALA A 24 23.47 -1.79 0.07
CA ALA A 24 23.14 -0.65 0.95
C ALA A 24 24.06 0.60 0.84
N THR A 25 25.12 0.60 0.02
CA THR A 25 25.84 1.85 -0.36
C THR A 25 25.45 2.43 -1.71
N SER A 26 24.33 2.00 -2.28
CA SER A 26 23.67 2.79 -3.32
C SER A 26 22.81 3.93 -2.75
N SER A 27 22.44 3.88 -1.47
CA SER A 27 21.31 4.66 -0.95
C SER A 27 21.60 6.12 -0.61
N ARG A 28 22.83 6.63 -0.80
CA ARG A 28 23.14 8.07 -0.66
C ARG A 28 23.88 8.69 -1.84
N ASN A 29 24.13 7.95 -2.93
CA ASN A 29 24.78 8.47 -4.15
C ASN A 29 24.42 7.71 -5.45
N LEU A 30 23.30 6.99 -5.52
CA LEU A 30 22.82 6.38 -6.78
C LEU A 30 21.41 6.85 -7.13
N VAL A 31 21.30 8.10 -7.56
CA VAL A 31 20.45 8.45 -8.70
C VAL A 31 21.22 9.48 -9.52
N ASN A 32 22.26 9.02 -10.22
CA ASN A 32 22.55 9.66 -11.49
C ASN A 32 21.27 9.53 -12.30
N THR A 33 20.77 10.62 -12.86
CA THR A 33 19.84 10.60 -13.98
C THR A 33 20.44 9.68 -15.03
N LYS A 34 20.10 8.38 -14.99
CA LYS A 34 20.63 7.40 -15.93
C LYS A 34 20.00 7.73 -17.28
N GLU A 35 20.76 8.44 -18.12
CA GLU A 35 20.39 8.66 -19.51
C GLU A 35 20.38 7.35 -20.31
N SER A 36 21.04 6.29 -19.80
CA SER A 36 21.09 4.96 -20.41
C SER A 36 19.89 4.08 -20.02
N PRO A 37 19.30 3.32 -20.97
CA PRO A 37 18.27 2.34 -20.67
C PRO A 37 18.74 1.31 -19.64
N THR A 38 17.86 0.92 -18.71
CA THR A 38 18.11 -0.22 -17.81
C THR A 38 17.15 -1.34 -18.11
N THR A 39 17.66 -2.57 -18.19
CA THR A 39 16.84 -3.76 -18.44
C THR A 39 16.92 -4.68 -17.23
N SER A 40 15.75 -5.13 -16.78
CA SER A 40 15.58 -6.00 -15.61
C SER A 40 14.60 -7.11 -15.93
N ILE A 41 14.86 -8.30 -15.41
CA ILE A 41 14.00 -9.47 -15.61
C ILE A 41 13.37 -9.84 -14.26
N SER A 42 12.07 -10.12 -14.27
CA SER A 42 11.37 -10.60 -13.07
C SER A 42 11.93 -11.94 -12.59
N LEU A 43 12.03 -12.10 -11.27
CA LEU A 43 12.52 -13.32 -10.62
C LEU A 43 11.35 -14.08 -10.02
N ALA A 44 11.45 -15.40 -9.94
CA ALA A 44 10.47 -16.17 -9.17
C ALA A 44 10.53 -15.72 -7.70
N ILE A 45 9.37 -15.53 -7.08
CA ILE A 45 9.27 -15.04 -5.70
C ILE A 45 10.02 -15.95 -4.73
N ASP A 46 9.92 -17.28 -4.94
CA ASP A 46 10.64 -18.26 -4.13
C ASP A 46 12.15 -18.18 -4.33
N ASP A 47 12.67 -17.96 -5.55
CA ASP A 47 14.12 -17.82 -5.78
C ASP A 47 14.69 -16.62 -5.02
N ARG A 48 13.96 -15.49 -5.05
CA ARG A 48 14.32 -14.30 -4.25
C ARG A 48 14.35 -14.63 -2.76
N ARG A 49 13.32 -15.31 -2.26
CA ARG A 49 13.22 -15.71 -0.85
C ARG A 49 14.37 -16.62 -0.44
N HIS A 50 14.70 -17.65 -1.23
CA HIS A 50 15.83 -18.54 -0.93
C HIS A 50 17.18 -17.81 -0.94
N SER A 51 17.35 -16.82 -1.82
CA SER A 51 18.54 -15.95 -1.81
C SER A 51 18.63 -15.13 -0.52
N ASP A 52 17.53 -14.50 -0.10
CA ASP A 52 17.45 -13.74 1.14
C ASP A 52 17.74 -14.62 2.37
N GLU A 53 17.17 -15.84 2.41
CA GLU A 53 17.39 -16.85 3.45
C GLU A 53 18.86 -17.27 3.53
N THR A 54 19.48 -17.56 2.39
CA THR A 54 20.90 -17.96 2.32
C THR A 54 21.82 -16.84 2.82
N ASN A 55 21.53 -15.60 2.44
CA ASN A 55 22.30 -14.43 2.89
C ASN A 55 22.11 -14.19 4.41
N ALA A 56 20.88 -14.36 4.90
CA ALA A 56 20.57 -14.26 6.32
C ALA A 56 21.28 -15.34 7.15
N GLU A 57 21.34 -16.58 6.68
CA GLU A 57 22.02 -17.67 7.38
C GLU A 57 23.53 -17.41 7.53
N LYS A 58 24.19 -16.92 6.47
CA LYS A 58 25.60 -16.51 6.51
C LYS A 58 25.82 -15.40 7.54
N LEU A 59 24.96 -14.37 7.52
CA LEU A 59 25.03 -13.24 8.43
C LEU A 59 24.82 -13.66 9.88
N PHE A 60 23.80 -14.48 10.14
CA PHE A 60 23.51 -15.04 11.45
C PHE A 60 24.71 -15.84 11.98
N THR A 61 25.28 -16.73 11.16
CA THR A 61 26.44 -17.55 11.55
C THR A 61 27.63 -16.69 11.95
N ASN A 62 27.93 -15.63 11.19
CA ASN A 62 29.02 -14.72 11.51
C ASN A 62 28.79 -13.99 12.84
N ILE A 63 27.57 -13.51 13.09
CA ILE A 63 27.23 -12.84 14.36
C ILE A 63 27.34 -13.81 15.54
N ILE A 64 26.82 -15.03 15.40
CA ILE A 64 26.90 -16.07 16.44
C ILE A 64 28.36 -16.38 16.78
N LEU A 65 29.21 -16.61 15.77
CA LEU A 65 30.62 -16.92 15.98
C LEU A 65 31.35 -15.78 16.69
N PHE A 66 31.12 -14.53 16.28
CA PHE A 66 31.71 -13.38 16.95
C PHE A 66 31.26 -13.27 18.41
N CYS A 67 29.96 -13.34 18.68
CA CYS A 67 29.41 -13.26 20.03
C CYS A 67 29.94 -14.39 20.94
N GLN A 68 30.10 -15.60 20.41
CA GLN A 68 30.70 -16.72 21.14
C GLN A 68 32.18 -16.50 21.44
N GLN A 69 32.95 -15.97 20.49
CA GLN A 69 34.38 -15.69 20.68
C GLN A 69 34.62 -14.63 21.75
N GLU A 70 33.81 -13.56 21.76
CA GLU A 70 33.93 -12.49 22.74
C GLU A 70 33.17 -12.77 24.05
N ASN A 71 32.43 -13.89 24.13
CA ASN A 71 31.56 -14.24 25.25
C ASN A 71 30.55 -13.12 25.60
N THR A 72 29.90 -12.56 24.58
CA THR A 72 28.95 -11.45 24.69
C THR A 72 27.64 -11.77 23.99
N HIS A 73 26.53 -11.23 24.49
CA HIS A 73 25.26 -11.24 23.76
C HIS A 73 25.26 -10.20 22.65
N PHE A 74 24.53 -10.47 21.55
CA PHE A 74 24.32 -9.50 20.49
C PHE A 74 23.50 -8.31 21.01
N VAL A 75 23.94 -7.09 20.72
CA VAL A 75 23.21 -5.85 20.95
C VAL A 75 23.15 -5.11 19.63
N ASP A 76 21.94 -4.73 19.23
CA ASP A 76 21.70 -4.03 17.96
C ASP A 76 22.10 -2.55 18.07
N ASP A 77 23.21 -2.18 17.46
CA ASP A 77 23.74 -0.81 17.48
C ASP A 77 22.93 0.17 16.61
N GLN A 78 22.17 -0.35 15.64
CA GLN A 78 21.29 0.45 14.78
C GLN A 78 19.91 0.68 15.41
N PHE A 79 19.53 -0.13 16.41
CA PHE A 79 18.30 0.04 17.18
C PHE A 79 18.55 -0.21 18.67
N PRO A 80 19.36 0.65 19.32
CA PRO A 80 19.85 0.40 20.67
C PRO A 80 18.72 0.40 21.70
N PRO A 81 18.87 -0.30 22.84
CA PRO A 81 17.87 -0.37 23.90
C PRO A 81 17.81 0.93 24.73
N ILE A 82 17.36 2.02 24.10
CA ILE A 82 17.29 3.37 24.67
C ILE A 82 15.96 4.05 24.31
N ALA A 83 15.67 5.18 24.97
CA ALA A 83 14.44 5.95 24.77
C ALA A 83 14.18 6.36 23.30
N ARG A 84 15.25 6.60 22.50
CA ARG A 84 15.12 6.93 21.07
C ARG A 84 14.40 5.84 20.28
N SER A 85 14.68 4.57 20.57
CA SER A 85 14.08 3.42 19.88
C SER A 85 12.62 3.21 20.27
N ILE A 86 12.20 3.71 21.44
CA ILE A 86 10.79 3.77 21.84
C ILE A 86 10.07 4.93 21.14
N GLY A 87 10.70 6.12 21.09
CA GLY A 87 10.12 7.33 20.53
C GLY A 87 9.14 8.02 21.48
N CYS A 88 8.39 9.01 20.98
CA CYS A 88 7.42 9.76 21.78
C CYS A 88 6.02 9.13 21.70
N ILE A 89 5.60 8.51 22.80
CA ILE A 89 4.29 7.86 22.95
C ILE A 89 3.55 8.51 24.12
N ASP A 90 2.49 9.27 23.83
CA ASP A 90 1.75 10.05 24.84
C ASP A 90 1.20 9.18 25.97
N ALA A 91 0.67 8.00 25.63
CA ALA A 91 0.11 7.06 26.60
C ALA A 91 1.14 6.53 27.62
N LEU A 92 2.43 6.58 27.29
CA LEU A 92 3.51 6.03 28.11
C LEU A 92 4.38 7.09 28.79
N LYS A 93 4.05 8.39 28.67
CA LYS A 93 4.83 9.50 29.26
C LYS A 93 5.09 9.38 30.77
N ASN A 94 4.17 8.76 31.50
CA ASN A 94 4.26 8.60 32.96
C ASN A 94 4.84 7.23 33.39
N TYR A 95 5.20 6.36 32.46
CA TYR A 95 5.70 5.03 32.76
C TYR A 95 7.23 4.98 32.60
N SER A 96 7.92 4.48 33.63
CA SER A 96 9.34 4.15 33.54
C SER A 96 9.49 2.82 32.81
N LEU A 97 9.95 2.87 31.56
CA LEU A 97 10.27 1.68 30.77
C LEU A 97 11.74 1.29 30.95
N GLN A 98 11.99 -0.01 31.02
CA GLN A 98 13.31 -0.62 31.06
C GLN A 98 13.46 -1.61 29.91
N TRP A 99 14.69 -1.91 29.50
CA TRP A 99 14.94 -2.91 28.44
C TRP A 99 15.45 -4.20 29.06
N LEU A 100 14.74 -5.30 28.80
CA LEU A 100 15.05 -6.61 29.37
C LEU A 100 15.24 -7.67 28.29
N ARG A 101 16.16 -8.60 28.52
CA ARG A 101 16.32 -9.81 27.70
C ARG A 101 15.21 -10.81 28.00
N ILE A 102 14.99 -11.79 27.13
CA ILE A 102 13.96 -12.83 27.32
C ILE A 102 14.10 -13.62 28.62
N SER A 103 15.33 -13.75 29.15
CA SER A 103 15.62 -14.44 30.42
C SER A 103 15.17 -13.64 31.64
N GLU A 104 14.95 -12.34 31.50
CA GLU A 104 14.62 -11.40 32.58
C GLU A 104 13.13 -11.02 32.59
N ILE A 105 12.41 -11.34 31.51
CA ILE A 105 10.99 -11.04 31.33
C ILE A 105 10.13 -11.98 32.16
N SER A 106 9.19 -11.39 32.91
CA SER A 106 8.18 -12.13 33.67
C SER A 106 7.07 -12.67 32.75
N PRO A 107 6.50 -13.85 33.06
CA PRO A 107 5.43 -14.43 32.27
C PRO A 107 4.17 -13.56 32.26
N SER A 108 3.47 -13.53 31.12
CA SER A 108 2.20 -12.81 30.93
C SER A 108 1.03 -13.40 31.73
N SER A 109 1.04 -14.72 31.97
CA SER A 109 -0.02 -15.43 32.69
C SER A 109 0.54 -16.56 33.56
N GLN A 110 -0.23 -17.04 34.54
CA GLN A 110 0.16 -18.20 35.34
C GLN A 110 0.33 -19.47 34.48
N SER A 111 -0.46 -19.62 33.42
CA SER A 111 -0.33 -20.72 32.46
C SER A 111 1.02 -20.71 31.73
N ASP A 112 1.65 -19.54 31.56
CA ASP A 112 2.92 -19.41 30.86
C ASP A 112 4.12 -19.85 31.71
N LEU A 113 4.00 -19.93 33.05
CA LEU A 113 5.10 -20.28 33.96
C LEU A 113 5.76 -21.62 33.61
N ARG A 114 4.98 -22.59 33.11
CA ARG A 114 5.44 -23.95 32.78
C ARG A 114 5.92 -24.09 31.34
N LEU A 115 5.74 -23.06 30.51
CA LEU A 115 6.12 -23.10 29.09
C LEU A 115 7.61 -22.76 28.93
N LYS A 116 8.23 -23.28 27.87
CA LYS A 116 9.58 -22.83 27.46
C LYS A 116 9.43 -21.75 26.40
N TRP A 117 10.37 -20.80 26.39
CA TRP A 117 10.46 -19.82 25.32
C TRP A 117 10.66 -20.51 23.98
N SER A 118 9.94 -20.03 22.97
CA SER A 118 10.10 -20.43 21.58
C SER A 118 10.01 -19.20 20.69
N VAL A 119 10.61 -19.25 19.50
CA VAL A 119 10.39 -18.18 18.51
C VAL A 119 8.92 -18.25 18.08
N TYR A 120 8.48 -19.43 17.67
CA TYR A 120 7.08 -19.79 17.49
C TYR A 120 6.92 -21.30 17.64
N SER A 121 5.74 -21.75 18.07
CA SER A 121 5.36 -23.15 18.20
C SER A 121 3.85 -23.30 18.05
N SER A 122 3.40 -23.72 16.86
CA SER A 122 1.97 -23.73 16.48
C SER A 122 1.36 -22.33 16.69
N PRO A 123 1.78 -21.33 15.89
CA PRO A 123 1.28 -19.96 16.01
C PRO A 123 -0.23 -19.94 15.75
N LYS A 124 -0.95 -19.14 16.53
CA LYS A 124 -2.40 -18.98 16.43
C LYS A 124 -2.78 -17.50 16.41
N PRO A 125 -3.89 -17.13 15.76
CA PRO A 125 -4.41 -15.77 15.84
C PRO A 125 -4.63 -15.28 17.28
N SER A 126 -4.97 -16.18 18.20
CA SER A 126 -5.17 -15.86 19.63
C SER A 126 -3.88 -15.57 20.41
N ASP A 127 -2.70 -15.76 19.80
CA ASP A 127 -1.44 -15.31 20.40
C ASP A 127 -1.17 -13.83 20.13
N ILE A 128 -1.89 -13.22 19.19
CA ILE A 128 -1.75 -11.80 18.87
C ILE A 128 -2.47 -10.99 19.94
N GLN A 129 -1.69 -10.48 20.88
CA GLN A 129 -2.17 -9.62 21.97
C GLN A 129 -1.48 -8.27 21.85
N GLN A 130 -2.24 -7.29 21.37
CA GLN A 130 -1.77 -5.92 21.25
C GLN A 130 -1.49 -5.32 22.64
N GLY A 131 -0.39 -4.57 22.74
CA GLY A 131 -0.05 -3.81 23.93
C GLY A 131 -0.67 -2.42 23.95
N ALA A 132 0.01 -1.49 24.65
CA ALA A 132 -0.40 -0.09 24.74
C ALA A 132 -0.11 0.74 23.47
N LEU A 133 0.50 0.14 22.44
CA LEU A 133 0.86 0.81 21.19
C LEU A 133 -0.32 0.88 20.22
N GLY A 134 -0.47 1.98 19.49
CA GLY A 134 -1.53 2.18 18.50
C GLY A 134 -1.23 1.55 17.12
N ASP A 135 -0.70 0.33 17.09
CA ASP A 135 -0.23 -0.39 15.90
C ASP A 135 -1.17 -1.56 15.50
N CYS A 136 -2.46 -1.45 15.83
CA CYS A 136 -3.47 -2.47 15.56
C CYS A 136 -3.52 -2.93 14.09
N TRP A 137 -3.14 -2.06 13.14
CA TRP A 137 -3.02 -2.37 11.73
C TRP A 137 -1.99 -3.49 11.44
N LEU A 138 -0.86 -3.47 12.14
CA LEU A 138 0.18 -4.49 12.03
C LEU A 138 -0.27 -5.79 12.71
N MET A 139 -0.89 -5.68 13.88
CA MET A 139 -1.43 -6.84 14.61
C MET A 139 -2.55 -7.54 13.82
N ALA A 140 -3.41 -6.77 13.17
CA ALA A 140 -4.44 -7.28 12.26
C ALA A 140 -3.82 -8.08 11.10
N ALA A 141 -2.80 -7.52 10.45
CA ALA A 141 -2.08 -8.21 9.37
C ALA A 141 -1.38 -9.49 9.86
N LEU A 142 -0.78 -9.44 11.06
CA LEU A 142 -0.11 -10.60 11.63
C LEU A 142 -1.11 -11.71 12.00
N ALA A 143 -2.27 -11.35 12.55
CA ALA A 143 -3.36 -12.30 12.80
C ALA A 143 -3.82 -13.00 11.51
N LEU A 144 -3.96 -12.25 10.41
CA LEU A 144 -4.26 -12.83 9.09
C LEU A 144 -3.18 -13.80 8.62
N ILE A 145 -1.91 -13.48 8.83
CA ILE A 145 -0.79 -14.35 8.45
C ILE A 145 -0.76 -15.63 9.28
N THR A 146 -1.16 -15.58 10.56
CA THR A 146 -1.24 -16.79 11.39
C THR A 146 -2.34 -17.76 10.97
N GLU A 147 -3.28 -17.35 10.11
CA GLU A 147 -4.19 -18.29 9.42
C GLU A 147 -3.43 -19.22 8.46
N ARG A 148 -2.21 -18.84 8.05
CA ARG A 148 -1.30 -19.65 7.23
C ARG A 148 0.08 -19.69 7.86
N PRO A 149 0.28 -20.55 8.89
CA PRO A 149 1.54 -20.62 9.62
C PRO A 149 2.80 -20.75 8.75
N GLN A 150 2.71 -21.34 7.55
CA GLN A 150 3.87 -21.42 6.63
C GLN A 150 4.40 -20.04 6.24
N MET A 151 3.55 -19.03 6.13
CA MET A 151 3.96 -17.66 5.79
C MET A 151 4.83 -17.03 6.89
N LEU A 152 4.64 -17.42 8.15
CA LEU A 152 5.49 -16.97 9.26
C LEU A 152 6.93 -17.45 9.08
N GLU A 153 7.15 -18.62 8.48
CA GLU A 153 8.48 -19.15 8.20
C GLU A 153 9.24 -18.31 7.17
N HIS A 154 8.53 -17.63 6.28
CA HIS A 154 9.12 -16.72 5.28
C HIS A 154 9.46 -15.34 5.87
N ILE A 155 8.93 -15.02 7.06
CA ILE A 155 9.16 -13.77 7.77
C ILE A 155 10.26 -13.96 8.82
N LEU A 156 10.20 -15.06 9.60
CA LEU A 156 11.18 -15.34 10.65
C LEU A 156 12.21 -16.35 10.19
N LEU A 157 13.40 -15.85 9.86
CA LEU A 157 14.49 -16.65 9.30
C LEU A 157 15.19 -17.50 10.38
N ILE A 158 15.16 -17.05 11.64
CA ILE A 158 15.72 -17.79 12.78
C ILE A 158 14.59 -18.44 13.57
N LYS A 159 14.49 -19.78 13.46
CA LYS A 159 13.37 -20.56 13.99
C LYS A 159 13.54 -21.01 15.45
N LYS A 160 14.75 -20.87 16.02
CA LYS A 160 15.11 -21.39 17.36
C LYS A 160 15.64 -20.28 18.26
N ILE A 161 15.38 -20.43 19.56
CA ILE A 161 16.04 -19.62 20.59
C ILE A 161 17.54 -19.88 20.53
N ASN A 162 18.33 -18.82 20.64
CA ASN A 162 19.78 -18.88 20.68
C ASN A 162 20.32 -18.05 21.85
N ASN A 163 21.43 -18.49 22.44
CA ASN A 163 21.98 -17.85 23.64
C ASN A 163 22.55 -16.46 23.39
N GLN A 164 22.80 -16.08 22.12
CA GLN A 164 23.34 -14.77 21.80
C GLN A 164 22.26 -13.72 21.56
N GLY A 165 20.98 -14.12 21.56
CA GLY A 165 19.85 -13.21 21.47
C GLY A 165 19.72 -12.50 20.11
N VAL A 166 20.19 -13.10 19.01
CA VAL A 166 20.10 -12.49 17.66
C VAL A 166 19.03 -13.15 16.80
N TYR A 167 18.24 -12.34 16.11
CA TYR A 167 17.15 -12.80 15.25
C TYR A 167 17.12 -11.99 13.95
N LEU A 168 16.75 -12.64 12.85
CA LEU A 168 16.65 -12.04 11.53
C LEU A 168 15.21 -12.15 11.04
N VAL A 169 14.62 -11.00 10.71
CA VAL A 169 13.22 -10.86 10.28
C VAL A 169 13.20 -10.28 8.87
N ARG A 170 12.53 -10.97 7.94
CA ARG A 170 12.38 -10.56 6.55
C ARG A 170 11.11 -9.72 6.39
N ILE A 171 11.28 -8.47 5.97
CA ILE A 171 10.22 -7.47 5.87
C ILE A 171 10.26 -6.77 4.50
N CYS A 172 9.11 -6.58 3.86
CA CYS A 172 8.97 -5.88 2.58
C CYS A 172 8.62 -4.40 2.79
N HIS A 173 9.63 -3.56 3.00
CA HIS A 173 9.43 -2.13 3.25
C HIS A 173 9.60 -1.31 1.97
N ASN A 174 8.66 -0.41 1.70
CA ASN A 174 8.59 0.38 0.46
C ASN A 174 8.66 -0.49 -0.81
N GLY A 175 8.02 -1.66 -0.78
CA GLY A 175 8.01 -2.61 -1.88
C GLY A 175 9.32 -3.38 -2.08
N LEU A 176 10.28 -3.29 -1.15
CA LEU A 176 11.57 -3.98 -1.24
C LEU A 176 11.77 -4.90 -0.03
N TRP A 177 12.17 -6.13 -0.31
CA TRP A 177 12.53 -7.09 0.73
C TRP A 177 13.85 -6.70 1.42
N LYS A 178 13.81 -6.70 2.75
CA LYS A 178 14.94 -6.40 3.63
C LYS A 178 15.01 -7.45 4.74
N THR A 179 16.23 -7.89 5.05
CA THR A 179 16.52 -8.72 6.21
C THR A 179 16.93 -7.81 7.38
N VAL A 180 16.06 -7.70 8.37
CA VAL A 180 16.24 -6.86 9.56
C VAL A 180 16.79 -7.71 10.69
N ILE A 181 17.98 -7.36 11.16
CA ILE A 181 18.59 -7.98 12.34
C ILE A 181 18.04 -7.27 13.57
N VAL A 182 17.63 -8.02 14.59
CA VAL A 182 17.22 -7.49 15.89
C VAL A 182 17.81 -8.35 17.01
N ASP A 183 18.08 -7.72 18.15
CA ASP A 183 18.35 -8.45 19.39
C ASP A 183 17.05 -8.79 20.15
N ASP A 184 17.17 -9.53 21.26
CA ASP A 184 16.07 -9.93 22.13
C ASP A 184 15.90 -9.06 23.39
N CYS A 185 16.40 -7.83 23.37
CA CYS A 185 16.09 -6.83 24.40
C CYS A 185 14.74 -6.17 24.06
N PHE A 186 13.75 -6.24 24.94
CA PHE A 186 12.43 -5.64 24.72
C PHE A 186 12.11 -4.55 25.75
N PRO A 187 11.35 -3.51 25.36
CA PRO A 187 10.79 -2.55 26.30
C PRO A 187 9.80 -3.24 27.25
N CYS A 188 10.04 -3.09 28.54
CA CYS A 188 9.28 -3.67 29.61
C CYS A 188 8.88 -2.62 30.65
N THR A 189 7.77 -2.88 31.34
CA THR A 189 7.34 -2.10 32.50
C THR A 189 8.25 -2.36 33.70
N GLN A 190 8.09 -1.56 34.76
CA GLN A 190 8.74 -1.79 36.06
C GLN A 190 8.44 -3.16 36.69
N TYR A 191 7.42 -3.89 36.21
CA TYR A 191 7.05 -5.23 36.66
C TYR A 191 7.65 -6.34 35.77
N ASN A 192 8.65 -6.01 34.95
CA ASN A 192 9.30 -6.92 34.00
C ASN A 192 8.33 -7.57 32.99
N GLN A 193 7.22 -6.91 32.68
CA GLN A 193 6.27 -7.34 31.64
C GLN A 193 6.52 -6.54 30.37
N LEU A 194 6.31 -7.16 29.20
CA LEU A 194 6.41 -6.47 27.91
C LEU A 194 5.47 -5.26 27.88
N ALA A 195 5.99 -4.10 27.45
CA ALA A 195 5.23 -2.84 27.40
C ALA A 195 4.32 -2.74 26.17
N PHE A 196 4.73 -3.40 25.08
CA PHE A 196 4.02 -3.42 23.80
C PHE A 196 3.37 -4.78 23.57
N THR A 197 3.52 -5.37 22.37
CA THR A 197 2.93 -6.69 22.11
C THR A 197 3.40 -7.73 23.12
N GLN A 198 2.47 -8.60 23.53
CA GLN A 198 2.77 -9.65 24.49
C GLN A 198 3.30 -10.89 23.78
N ALA A 199 4.19 -11.62 24.46
CA ALA A 199 4.68 -12.92 24.00
C ALA A 199 3.80 -14.06 24.53
N HIS A 200 2.52 -14.06 24.16
CA HIS A 200 1.54 -15.04 24.65
C HIS A 200 1.99 -16.48 24.38
N ARG A 201 1.79 -17.38 25.35
CA ARG A 201 2.34 -18.76 25.35
C ARG A 201 3.87 -18.83 25.24
N ARG A 202 4.60 -17.79 25.67
CA ARG A 202 6.06 -17.65 25.55
C ARG A 202 6.57 -17.81 24.11
N GLN A 203 5.86 -17.20 23.16
CA GLN A 203 6.23 -17.18 21.75
C GLN A 203 6.68 -15.77 21.34
N LEU A 204 7.88 -15.66 20.77
CA LEU A 204 8.54 -14.37 20.48
C LEU A 204 8.20 -13.78 19.11
N TYR A 205 7.51 -14.51 18.23
CA TYR A 205 7.31 -14.05 16.86
C TYR A 205 6.62 -12.69 16.76
N VAL A 206 5.61 -12.42 17.61
CA VAL A 206 4.88 -11.14 17.63
C VAL A 206 5.82 -9.99 18.02
N PRO A 207 6.48 -9.99 19.21
CA PRO A 207 7.35 -8.89 19.58
C PRO A 207 8.60 -8.76 18.71
N LEU A 208 9.13 -9.86 18.14
CA LEU A 208 10.26 -9.79 17.20
C LEU A 208 9.87 -9.08 15.90
N ILE A 209 8.69 -9.39 15.34
CA ILE A 209 8.19 -8.75 14.13
C ILE A 209 7.86 -7.28 14.41
N GLU A 210 7.16 -6.98 15.50
CA GLU A 210 6.87 -5.60 15.93
C GLU A 210 8.16 -4.78 16.06
N LYS A 211 9.18 -5.33 16.74
CA LYS A 211 10.48 -4.67 16.90
C LYS A 211 11.21 -4.47 15.58
N ALA A 212 11.20 -5.45 14.68
CA ALA A 212 11.82 -5.32 13.36
C ALA A 212 11.15 -4.23 12.52
N CYS A 213 9.81 -4.14 12.59
CA CYS A 213 9.06 -3.04 12.00
C CYS A 213 9.44 -1.70 12.64
N ALA A 214 9.44 -1.60 13.98
CA ALA A 214 9.84 -0.39 14.70
C ALA A 214 11.23 0.10 14.30
N LYS A 215 12.19 -0.83 14.15
CA LYS A 215 13.53 -0.53 13.64
C LYS A 215 13.53 0.04 12.23
N LEU A 216 12.72 -0.52 11.33
CA LEU A 216 12.63 -0.03 9.95
C LEU A 216 11.99 1.36 9.83
N PHE A 217 10.97 1.63 10.65
CA PHE A 217 10.27 2.92 10.66
C PHE A 217 10.96 3.99 11.54
N GLY A 218 11.85 3.58 12.44
CA GLY A 218 12.72 4.46 13.23
C GLY A 218 12.53 4.34 14.74
N SER A 219 11.31 4.08 15.21
CA SER A 219 10.97 3.82 16.62
C SER A 219 9.64 3.07 16.75
N TYR A 220 9.34 2.55 17.95
CA TYR A 220 8.00 1.99 18.24
C TYR A 220 6.90 3.04 18.05
N ALA A 221 7.15 4.29 18.42
CA ALA A 221 6.22 5.40 18.23
C ALA A 221 5.84 5.60 16.75
N ASP A 222 6.74 5.30 15.80
CA ASP A 222 6.52 5.48 14.37
C ASP A 222 5.60 4.39 13.75
N LEU A 223 5.29 3.33 14.51
CA LEU A 223 4.28 2.33 14.15
C LEU A 223 2.85 2.75 14.48
N ILE A 224 2.66 3.83 15.25
CA ILE A 224 1.33 4.30 15.63
C ILE A 224 0.60 4.80 14.38
N SER A 225 -0.62 4.30 14.18
CA SER A 225 -1.49 4.59 13.02
C SER A 225 -0.97 3.99 11.71
N GLY A 226 -1.83 3.23 11.05
CA GLY A 226 -1.58 2.59 9.76
C GLY A 226 -2.83 1.86 9.30
N GLN A 227 -2.76 1.21 8.14
CA GLN A 227 -3.86 0.41 7.59
C GLN A 227 -3.47 -1.07 7.45
N THR A 228 -4.44 -1.97 7.61
CA THR A 228 -4.19 -3.42 7.58
C THR A 228 -3.55 -3.87 6.27
N GLU A 229 -3.92 -3.27 5.14
CA GLU A 229 -3.26 -3.49 3.84
C GLU A 229 -1.75 -3.17 3.83
N GLU A 230 -1.32 -2.13 4.55
CA GLU A 230 0.09 -1.77 4.67
C GLU A 230 0.82 -2.85 5.46
N GLY A 231 0.19 -3.38 6.51
CA GLY A 231 0.74 -4.48 7.31
C GLY A 231 0.88 -5.76 6.50
N LEU A 232 -0.12 -6.10 5.70
CA LEU A 232 -0.07 -7.26 4.81
C LEU A 232 1.03 -7.10 3.75
N GLN A 233 1.15 -5.94 3.11
CA GLN A 233 2.25 -5.67 2.17
C GLN A 233 3.61 -5.74 2.86
N LEU A 234 3.73 -5.20 4.07
CA LEU A 234 4.98 -5.21 4.84
C LEU A 234 5.45 -6.64 5.15
N LEU A 235 4.52 -7.53 5.49
CA LEU A 235 4.84 -8.89 5.92
C LEU A 235 4.87 -9.90 4.77
N THR A 236 4.15 -9.65 3.68
CA THR A 236 3.99 -10.62 2.57
C THR A 236 4.59 -10.14 1.26
N GLY A 237 4.84 -8.84 1.10
CA GLY A 237 5.25 -8.21 -0.15
C GLY A 237 4.24 -8.35 -1.30
N ALA A 238 3.04 -8.89 -1.02
CA ALA A 238 2.04 -9.23 -1.99
C ALA A 238 1.08 -8.05 -2.27
N PRO A 239 0.49 -8.00 -3.46
CA PRO A 239 -0.58 -7.06 -3.78
C PRO A 239 -1.75 -7.14 -2.79
N CYS A 240 -2.28 -5.99 -2.40
CA CYS A 240 -3.45 -5.90 -1.53
C CYS A 240 -4.50 -4.96 -2.14
N ASP A 241 -5.72 -5.45 -2.30
CA ASP A 241 -6.90 -4.66 -2.66
C ASP A 241 -7.60 -4.17 -1.39
N HIS A 242 -7.94 -2.89 -1.35
CA HIS A 242 -8.76 -2.29 -0.29
C HIS A 242 -10.14 -1.92 -0.86
N ILE A 243 -11.20 -2.41 -0.22
CA ILE A 243 -12.58 -2.12 -0.57
C ILE A 243 -13.21 -1.30 0.55
N ASP A 244 -13.54 -0.04 0.27
CA ASP A 244 -14.23 0.84 1.22
C ASP A 244 -15.75 0.61 1.19
N LEU A 245 -16.29 0.18 2.33
CA LEU A 245 -17.72 -0.07 2.53
C LEU A 245 -18.48 1.19 2.97
N ASN A 246 -17.81 2.31 3.26
CA ASN A 246 -18.44 3.56 3.68
C ASN A 246 -18.95 4.43 2.53
N SER A 247 -18.51 4.20 1.30
CA SER A 247 -18.85 5.05 0.15
C SER A 247 -20.37 5.14 -0.07
N LYS A 248 -20.93 6.36 -0.04
CA LYS A 248 -22.39 6.58 -0.18
C LYS A 248 -22.91 6.44 -1.61
N ASN A 249 -22.04 6.16 -2.58
CA ASN A 249 -22.37 6.06 -4.01
C ASN A 249 -22.79 4.64 -4.46
N HIS A 250 -23.00 3.70 -3.52
CA HIS A 250 -23.27 2.27 -3.77
C HIS A 250 -24.70 1.95 -4.28
N THR A 251 -25.22 2.69 -5.27
CA THR A 251 -26.41 2.19 -6.01
C THR A 251 -26.03 1.08 -7.01
N ILE A 252 -24.73 0.86 -7.24
CA ILE A 252 -24.14 -0.30 -7.89
C ILE A 252 -23.03 -0.83 -6.96
N ASP A 253 -22.91 -2.15 -6.82
CA ASP A 253 -21.79 -2.95 -6.25
C ASP A 253 -21.87 -3.65 -4.89
N SER A 254 -23.01 -3.73 -4.19
CA SER A 254 -23.16 -4.77 -3.15
C SER A 254 -22.88 -6.17 -3.72
N GLU A 255 -23.43 -6.47 -4.90
CA GLU A 255 -23.28 -7.76 -5.58
C GLU A 255 -21.86 -7.98 -6.13
N MET A 256 -21.20 -6.94 -6.66
CA MET A 256 -19.82 -7.09 -7.13
C MET A 256 -18.84 -7.23 -5.97
N ILE A 257 -19.04 -6.50 -4.86
CA ILE A 257 -18.22 -6.69 -3.65
C ILE A 257 -18.42 -8.12 -3.14
N TRP A 258 -19.66 -8.62 -3.10
CA TRP A 258 -19.95 -10.00 -2.75
C TRP A 258 -19.25 -10.99 -3.69
N ALA A 259 -19.34 -10.79 -5.01
CA ALA A 259 -18.68 -11.66 -6.00
C ALA A 259 -17.15 -11.67 -5.85
N LYS A 260 -16.55 -10.49 -5.62
CA LYS A 260 -15.11 -10.37 -5.33
C LYS A 260 -14.73 -11.11 -4.04
N LEU A 261 -15.51 -10.92 -2.98
CA LEU A 261 -15.29 -11.58 -1.69
C LEU A 261 -15.39 -13.11 -1.81
N LEU A 262 -16.41 -13.59 -2.53
CA LEU A 262 -16.63 -15.02 -2.78
C LEU A 262 -15.46 -15.61 -3.58
N SER A 263 -15.07 -14.95 -4.68
CA SER A 263 -13.93 -15.37 -5.50
C SER A 263 -12.62 -15.40 -4.71
N ALA A 264 -12.38 -14.41 -3.84
CA ALA A 264 -11.20 -14.39 -2.98
C ALA A 264 -11.22 -15.51 -1.92
N CYS A 265 -12.38 -15.84 -1.35
CA CYS A 265 -12.53 -16.97 -0.43
C CYS A 265 -12.24 -18.31 -1.13
N GLU A 266 -12.80 -18.51 -2.33
CA GLU A 266 -12.61 -19.73 -3.14
C GLU A 266 -11.15 -19.91 -3.61
N ALA A 267 -10.48 -18.80 -3.96
CA ALA A 267 -9.07 -18.80 -4.28
C ALA A 267 -8.16 -18.98 -3.06
N HIS A 268 -8.74 -19.12 -1.85
CA HIS A 268 -8.03 -19.12 -0.59
C HIS A 268 -7.04 -17.96 -0.56
N LEU A 269 -7.51 -16.72 -0.62
CA LEU A 269 -6.69 -15.53 -0.36
C LEU A 269 -6.73 -15.16 1.12
N LEU A 270 -5.79 -14.32 1.56
CA LEU A 270 -5.87 -13.73 2.90
C LEU A 270 -6.83 -12.55 2.83
N ILE A 271 -7.87 -12.57 3.66
CA ILE A 271 -8.93 -11.55 3.64
C ILE A 271 -9.11 -11.00 5.05
N GLY A 272 -8.88 -9.70 5.20
CA GLY A 272 -9.17 -8.94 6.41
C GLY A 272 -10.44 -8.12 6.28
N ALA A 273 -11.07 -7.81 7.41
CA ALA A 273 -12.18 -6.87 7.48
C ALA A 273 -12.05 -6.00 8.74
N SER A 274 -12.44 -4.73 8.65
CA SER A 274 -12.33 -3.78 9.76
C SER A 274 -13.66 -3.13 10.13
N THR A 275 -13.86 -2.85 11.41
CA THR A 275 -15.01 -2.09 11.95
C THR A 275 -14.59 -0.68 12.37
N GLY A 276 -15.56 0.17 12.73
CA GLY A 276 -15.33 1.57 13.10
C GLY A 276 -15.85 2.54 12.06
N ARG A 277 -17.09 2.35 11.60
CA ARG A 277 -17.74 3.32 10.72
C ARG A 277 -18.11 4.56 11.54
N SER A 278 -17.92 5.75 10.95
CA SER A 278 -18.20 7.03 11.62
C SER A 278 -19.69 7.34 11.74
N ASP A 279 -20.55 6.67 10.96
CA ASP A 279 -22.01 6.83 10.97
C ASP A 279 -22.72 5.95 12.02
N ILE A 280 -21.97 5.13 12.76
CA ILE A 280 -22.50 4.25 13.80
C ILE A 280 -22.00 4.70 15.17
N SER A 281 -22.92 4.83 16.13
CA SER A 281 -22.57 5.24 17.48
C SER A 281 -21.88 4.09 18.26
N ALA A 282 -21.08 4.45 19.26
CA ALA A 282 -20.43 3.46 20.12
C ALA A 282 -21.46 2.54 20.82
N GLU A 283 -22.63 3.08 21.20
CA GLU A 283 -23.70 2.30 21.83
C GLU A 283 -24.32 1.26 20.88
N GLU A 284 -24.42 1.55 19.58
CA GLU A 284 -24.95 0.58 18.60
C GLU A 284 -23.99 -0.60 18.40
N TYR A 285 -22.68 -0.32 18.37
CA TYR A 285 -21.63 -1.35 18.38
C TYR A 285 -21.74 -2.24 19.63
N THR A 286 -21.81 -1.62 20.83
CA THR A 286 -21.96 -2.35 22.09
C THR A 286 -23.24 -3.18 22.14
N ARG A 287 -24.38 -2.66 21.69
CA ARG A 287 -25.66 -3.39 21.66
C ARG A 287 -25.61 -4.64 20.80
N ASN A 288 -24.80 -4.63 19.75
CA ASN A 288 -24.63 -5.77 18.83
C ASN A 288 -23.45 -6.67 19.19
N ASN A 289 -22.75 -6.40 20.30
CA ASN A 289 -21.51 -7.07 20.71
C ASN A 289 -20.42 -7.04 19.62
N ILE A 290 -20.45 -6.07 18.70
CA ILE A 290 -19.40 -5.90 17.70
C ILE A 290 -18.45 -4.81 18.20
N PRO A 291 -17.15 -5.09 18.35
CA PRO A 291 -16.19 -4.07 18.74
C PRO A 291 -16.03 -3.01 17.65
N SER A 292 -16.01 -1.75 18.06
CA SER A 292 -15.63 -0.64 17.18
C SER A 292 -14.10 -0.59 17.02
N ASN A 293 -13.62 -0.16 15.85
CA ASN A 293 -12.20 -0.02 15.51
C ASN A 293 -11.39 -1.31 15.74
N HIS A 294 -11.91 -2.43 15.24
CA HIS A 294 -11.29 -3.75 15.39
C HIS A 294 -11.13 -4.44 14.03
N ALA A 295 -10.13 -5.30 13.93
CA ALA A 295 -9.85 -6.06 12.73
C ALA A 295 -10.18 -7.55 12.89
N PHE A 296 -10.66 -8.15 11.81
CA PHE A 296 -11.09 -9.53 11.76
C PHE A 296 -10.53 -10.23 10.53
N SER A 297 -10.43 -11.56 10.59
CA SER A 297 -10.15 -12.40 9.42
C SER A 297 -11.46 -12.86 8.80
N VAL A 298 -11.60 -12.75 7.47
CA VAL A 298 -12.69 -13.40 6.74
C VAL A 298 -12.19 -14.74 6.24
N LEU A 299 -12.86 -15.81 6.67
CA LEU A 299 -12.45 -17.19 6.41
C LEU A 299 -13.23 -17.82 5.27
N ALA A 300 -14.50 -17.44 5.11
CA ALA A 300 -15.36 -17.96 4.06
C ALA A 300 -16.55 -17.04 3.80
N ALA A 301 -17.14 -17.17 2.62
CA ALA A 301 -18.41 -16.57 2.24
C ALA A 301 -19.31 -17.65 1.64
N HIS A 302 -20.59 -17.65 1.96
CA HIS A 302 -21.54 -18.64 1.46
C HIS A 302 -22.93 -18.04 1.25
N SER A 303 -23.59 -18.45 0.16
CA SER A 303 -24.98 -18.09 -0.13
C SER A 303 -25.89 -19.32 -0.02
N ILE A 304 -27.03 -19.17 0.64
CA ILE A 304 -28.06 -20.21 0.71
C ILE A 304 -29.17 -19.86 -0.28
N SER A 305 -29.15 -20.49 -1.46
CA SER A 305 -30.04 -20.18 -2.59
C SER A 305 -31.53 -20.25 -2.23
N ASN A 306 -31.95 -21.20 -1.40
CA ASN A 306 -33.36 -21.40 -1.03
C ASN A 306 -33.98 -20.22 -0.26
N ILE A 307 -33.16 -19.40 0.40
CA ILE A 307 -33.61 -18.25 1.19
C ILE A 307 -33.01 -16.93 0.70
N SER A 308 -32.24 -16.95 -0.41
CA SER A 308 -31.53 -15.80 -0.97
C SER A 308 -30.73 -14.99 0.07
N MET A 309 -30.13 -15.69 1.04
CA MET A 309 -29.31 -15.06 2.09
C MET A 309 -27.84 -15.39 1.91
N GLN A 310 -27.02 -14.40 2.23
CA GLN A 310 -25.57 -14.42 2.13
C GLN A 310 -24.97 -14.30 3.54
N PHE A 311 -23.98 -15.13 3.83
CA PHE A 311 -23.33 -15.19 5.14
C PHE A 311 -21.81 -15.19 4.98
N VAL A 312 -21.14 -14.50 5.89
CA VAL A 312 -19.68 -14.43 5.95
C VAL A 312 -19.22 -15.09 7.26
N LEU A 313 -18.22 -15.95 7.17
CA LEU A 313 -17.54 -16.52 8.31
C LEU A 313 -16.35 -15.62 8.66
N VAL A 314 -16.38 -15.05 9.85
CA VAL A 314 -15.40 -14.08 10.33
C VAL A 314 -14.74 -14.62 11.60
N ARG A 315 -13.46 -14.32 11.83
CA ARG A 315 -12.75 -14.65 13.06
C ARG A 315 -12.22 -13.41 13.75
N ASP A 316 -12.52 -13.30 15.04
CA ASP A 316 -11.90 -12.34 15.95
C ASP A 316 -10.58 -12.92 16.49
N PRO A 317 -9.42 -12.27 16.26
CA PRO A 317 -8.15 -12.73 16.81
C PRO A 317 -8.14 -12.81 18.35
N HIS A 318 -8.90 -11.95 19.04
CA HIS A 318 -9.00 -12.00 20.50
C HIS A 318 -9.96 -13.09 21.01
N ALA A 319 -10.58 -13.85 20.11
CA ALA A 319 -11.53 -14.91 20.40
C ALA A 319 -12.67 -14.51 21.37
N ARG A 320 -13.14 -13.25 21.29
CA ARG A 320 -14.35 -12.85 22.04
C ARG A 320 -15.53 -13.67 21.53
N SER A 321 -16.41 -14.05 22.45
CA SER A 321 -17.63 -14.79 22.15
C SER A 321 -18.85 -13.86 22.11
N ASN A 322 -19.98 -14.38 21.63
CA ASN A 322 -21.30 -13.74 21.65
C ASN A 322 -21.58 -12.67 20.57
N TYR A 323 -21.04 -12.88 19.37
CA TYR A 323 -21.47 -12.16 18.17
C TYR A 323 -22.84 -12.67 17.69
N ALA A 324 -23.91 -12.25 18.36
CA ALA A 324 -25.27 -12.68 18.01
C ALA A 324 -25.72 -12.01 16.71
N ASP A 325 -26.15 -12.81 15.75
CA ASP A 325 -26.90 -12.37 14.57
C ASP A 325 -28.24 -13.10 14.55
N GLU A 326 -29.33 -12.37 14.80
CA GLU A 326 -30.69 -12.89 14.90
C GLU A 326 -31.17 -13.55 13.61
N SER A 327 -30.55 -13.20 12.47
CA SER A 327 -30.85 -13.84 11.18
C SER A 327 -30.33 -15.28 11.08
N ILE A 328 -29.43 -15.70 11.97
CA ILE A 328 -28.80 -17.02 11.95
C ILE A 328 -29.50 -17.93 12.96
N THR A 329 -30.49 -18.68 12.47
CA THR A 329 -31.16 -19.72 13.27
C THR A 329 -30.24 -20.91 13.54
N PRO A 330 -30.49 -21.73 14.59
CA PRO A 330 -29.70 -22.94 14.85
C PRO A 330 -29.61 -23.91 13.67
N TYR A 331 -30.66 -23.99 12.85
CA TYR A 331 -30.68 -24.78 11.62
C TYR A 331 -29.70 -24.24 10.56
N ILE A 332 -29.71 -22.92 10.32
CA ILE A 332 -28.79 -22.26 9.38
C ILE A 332 -27.35 -22.42 9.86
N LEU A 333 -27.10 -22.18 11.15
CA LEU A 333 -25.77 -22.33 11.76
C LEU A 333 -25.22 -23.75 11.56
N THR A 334 -26.06 -24.77 11.79
CA THR A 334 -25.67 -26.18 11.61
C THR A 334 -25.32 -26.47 10.15
N LYS A 335 -26.10 -25.95 9.21
CA LYS A 335 -25.83 -26.11 7.77
C LYS A 335 -24.51 -25.44 7.37
N LEU A 336 -24.27 -24.21 7.79
CA LEU A 336 -23.04 -23.46 7.49
C LEU A 336 -21.80 -24.10 8.12
N ASN A 337 -21.88 -24.51 9.39
CA ASN A 337 -20.78 -25.17 10.08
C ASN A 337 -20.44 -26.55 9.49
N ASN A 338 -21.43 -27.24 8.92
CA ASN A 338 -21.18 -28.50 8.21
C ASN A 338 -20.39 -28.32 6.91
N ILE A 339 -20.52 -27.16 6.25
CA ILE A 339 -19.80 -26.86 5.01
C ILE A 339 -18.36 -26.42 5.31
N ASN A 340 -18.14 -25.68 6.40
CA ASN A 340 -16.84 -25.08 6.75
C ASN A 340 -16.26 -25.65 8.04
N ARG A 341 -16.34 -26.97 8.24
CA ARG A 341 -15.91 -27.65 9.49
C ARG A 341 -14.49 -27.29 9.91
N ASP A 342 -13.58 -27.17 8.95
CA ASP A 342 -12.16 -26.87 9.20
C ASP A 342 -11.94 -25.46 9.80
N TYR A 343 -12.89 -24.54 9.60
CA TYR A 343 -12.80 -23.17 10.09
C TYR A 343 -13.52 -22.96 11.44
N VAL A 344 -14.32 -23.93 11.91
CA VAL A 344 -15.01 -23.86 13.20
C VAL A 344 -13.97 -23.95 14.32
N SER A 345 -13.68 -22.81 14.93
CA SER A 345 -12.55 -22.62 15.83
C SER A 345 -12.86 -21.48 16.81
N PRO A 346 -12.12 -21.37 17.93
CA PRO A 346 -12.31 -20.27 18.87
C PRO A 346 -12.22 -18.90 18.16
N GLY A 347 -13.21 -18.04 18.41
CA GLY A 347 -13.30 -16.71 17.80
C GLY A 347 -13.93 -16.65 16.42
N ALA A 348 -14.20 -17.79 15.75
CA ALA A 348 -14.89 -17.82 14.46
C ALA A 348 -16.41 -17.80 14.64
N PHE A 349 -17.11 -16.94 13.89
CA PHE A 349 -18.56 -16.78 13.92
C PHE A 349 -19.11 -16.40 12.55
N TRP A 350 -20.34 -16.80 12.28
CA TRP A 350 -21.06 -16.39 11.08
C TRP A 350 -21.79 -15.07 11.33
N ILE A 351 -21.84 -14.23 10.29
CA ILE A 351 -22.62 -12.99 10.26
C ILE A 351 -23.32 -12.87 8.91
N SER A 352 -24.53 -12.33 8.88
CA SER A 352 -25.24 -12.05 7.62
C SER A 352 -24.54 -10.95 6.84
N TRP A 353 -24.59 -11.02 5.51
CA TRP A 353 -23.99 -10.01 4.64
C TRP A 353 -24.53 -8.60 4.88
N LEU A 354 -25.83 -8.47 5.20
CA LEU A 354 -26.44 -7.20 5.54
C LEU A 354 -25.86 -6.61 6.83
N LYS A 355 -25.70 -7.44 7.87
CA LYS A 355 -25.08 -7.00 9.14
C LYS A 355 -23.59 -6.70 8.94
N PHE A 356 -22.90 -7.47 8.09
CA PHE A 356 -21.52 -7.18 7.72
C PHE A 356 -21.38 -5.80 7.05
N LEU A 357 -22.15 -5.50 6.01
CA LEU A 357 -22.14 -4.19 5.34
C LEU A 357 -22.55 -3.04 6.29
N ARG A 358 -23.41 -3.31 7.26
CA ARG A 358 -23.79 -2.33 8.29
C ARG A 358 -22.63 -2.00 9.20
N PHE A 359 -21.90 -2.96 9.76
CA PHE A 359 -20.95 -2.70 10.87
C PHE A 359 -19.49 -2.56 10.43
N PHE A 360 -19.12 -3.10 9.28
CA PHE A 360 -17.76 -3.06 8.75
C PHE A 360 -17.56 -1.84 7.84
N ASN A 361 -16.38 -1.23 7.90
CA ASN A 361 -15.99 -0.09 7.08
C ASN A 361 -15.12 -0.48 5.88
N SER A 362 -14.40 -1.61 5.94
CA SER A 362 -13.52 -2.02 4.84
C SER A 362 -13.28 -3.52 4.79
N ILE A 363 -12.90 -4.00 3.60
CA ILE A 363 -12.37 -5.33 3.34
C ILE A 363 -11.00 -5.17 2.69
N THR A 364 -10.02 -5.93 3.14
CA THR A 364 -8.68 -6.00 2.56
C THR A 364 -8.42 -7.40 2.02
N ILE A 365 -8.07 -7.54 0.74
CA ILE A 365 -7.78 -8.83 0.10
C ILE A 365 -6.32 -8.85 -0.34
N SER A 366 -5.52 -9.77 0.20
CA SER A 366 -4.11 -9.95 -0.16
C SER A 366 -3.92 -11.14 -1.10
N SER A 367 -3.46 -10.86 -2.32
CA SER A 367 -3.17 -11.84 -3.38
C SER A 367 -1.79 -12.47 -3.21
N TYR A 368 -1.53 -13.05 -2.04
CA TYR A 368 -0.28 -13.76 -1.79
C TYR A 368 -0.20 -15.03 -2.63
N ALA A 369 0.85 -15.13 -3.45
CA ALA A 369 1.11 -16.27 -4.31
C ALA A 369 2.61 -16.55 -4.39
N THR A 370 3.00 -17.82 -4.33
CA THR A 370 4.39 -18.27 -4.38
C THR A 370 4.83 -18.67 -5.80
N ASP A 371 3.88 -19.03 -6.67
CA ASP A 371 4.09 -19.44 -8.07
C ASP A 371 4.23 -18.26 -9.05
N TYR A 372 4.47 -17.05 -8.54
CA TYR A 372 4.55 -15.83 -9.34
C TYR A 372 6.01 -15.39 -9.52
N TYR A 373 6.22 -14.63 -10.58
CA TYR A 373 7.41 -13.82 -10.79
C TYR A 373 7.14 -12.40 -10.31
N ASP A 374 8.13 -11.77 -9.68
CA ASP A 374 8.09 -10.37 -9.31
C ASP A 374 9.27 -9.57 -9.88
N ILE A 375 8.98 -8.32 -10.22
CA ILE A 375 9.99 -7.30 -10.53
C ILE A 375 9.70 -6.07 -9.68
N ARG A 376 10.74 -5.48 -9.11
CA ARG A 376 10.67 -4.37 -8.14
C ARG A 376 11.69 -3.32 -8.56
N GLU A 377 11.22 -2.24 -9.16
CA GLU A 377 12.07 -1.18 -9.71
C GLU A 377 11.89 0.11 -8.92
N VAL A 378 13.00 0.64 -8.40
CA VAL A 378 13.01 1.91 -7.66
C VAL A 378 13.29 3.05 -8.61
N ASN A 379 12.49 4.10 -8.54
CA ASN A 379 12.71 5.31 -9.31
C ASN A 379 12.13 6.54 -8.59
N ARG A 380 12.21 7.71 -9.22
CA ARG A 380 11.81 9.00 -8.64
C ARG A 380 10.83 9.72 -9.55
N PHE A 381 9.84 10.39 -8.96
CA PHE A 381 8.91 11.23 -9.72
C PHE A 381 9.59 12.43 -10.36
N THR A 382 8.96 13.04 -11.37
CA THR A 382 9.47 14.25 -12.01
C THR A 382 8.94 15.52 -11.34
N ARG A 383 9.70 16.62 -11.43
CA ARG A 383 9.30 17.96 -10.91
C ARG A 383 8.49 18.78 -11.89
N SER A 384 8.48 18.38 -13.15
CA SER A 384 7.81 19.13 -14.20
C SER A 384 7.27 18.15 -15.23
N SER A 385 6.14 18.52 -15.81
CA SER A 385 5.58 17.87 -16.99
C SER A 385 6.45 18.04 -18.25
N THR A 386 7.56 18.77 -18.20
CA THR A 386 8.50 18.94 -19.33
C THR A 386 9.75 18.08 -19.21
N GLN A 387 9.99 17.45 -18.05
CA GLN A 387 11.13 16.55 -17.86
C GLN A 387 10.88 15.20 -18.51
N LEU A 388 11.96 14.50 -18.87
CA LEU A 388 11.86 13.10 -19.28
C LEU A 388 11.33 12.26 -18.12
N ILE A 389 10.34 11.43 -18.41
CA ILE A 389 9.63 10.61 -17.42
C ILE A 389 10.13 9.17 -17.53
N PRO A 390 10.49 8.52 -16.40
CA PRO A 390 10.81 7.11 -16.40
C PRO A 390 9.63 6.28 -16.91
N THR A 391 9.86 5.57 -18.01
CA THR A 391 8.85 4.80 -18.73
C THR A 391 9.27 3.35 -18.79
N TYR A 392 8.32 2.45 -18.45
CA TYR A 392 8.56 1.03 -18.33
C TYR A 392 7.95 0.32 -19.54
N HIS A 393 8.81 -0.21 -20.39
CA HIS A 393 8.45 -1.01 -21.55
C HIS A 393 8.56 -2.49 -21.19
N PHE A 394 7.52 -3.26 -21.43
CA PHE A 394 7.57 -4.70 -21.19
C PHE A 394 6.74 -5.49 -22.21
N HIS A 395 7.08 -6.77 -22.35
CA HIS A 395 6.40 -7.69 -23.25
C HIS A 395 5.84 -8.87 -22.47
N LEU A 396 4.55 -9.16 -22.68
CA LEU A 396 3.90 -10.37 -22.19
C LEU A 396 3.82 -11.40 -23.31
N SER A 397 4.51 -12.53 -23.13
CA SER A 397 4.50 -13.61 -24.12
C SER A 397 3.15 -14.31 -24.25
N LYS A 398 2.36 -14.37 -23.17
CA LYS A 398 1.02 -14.95 -23.14
C LYS A 398 0.09 -14.11 -22.29
N THR A 399 -1.21 -14.19 -22.59
CA THR A 399 -2.25 -13.58 -21.77
C THR A 399 -2.14 -14.09 -20.34
N SER A 400 -2.04 -13.19 -19.37
CA SER A 400 -1.82 -13.55 -17.98
C SER A 400 -2.42 -12.52 -17.03
N LEU A 401 -2.73 -12.95 -15.81
CA LEU A 401 -3.05 -12.06 -14.72
C LEU A 401 -1.79 -11.32 -14.30
N VAL A 402 -1.86 -9.99 -14.26
CA VAL A 402 -0.77 -9.12 -13.84
C VAL A 402 -1.27 -8.19 -12.75
N ASN A 403 -0.49 -8.11 -11.67
CA ASN A 403 -0.73 -7.19 -10.56
C ASN A 403 0.34 -6.11 -10.58
N ILE A 404 -0.06 -4.84 -10.65
CA ILE A 404 0.84 -3.69 -10.76
C ILE A 404 0.62 -2.79 -9.56
N SER A 405 1.65 -2.64 -8.72
CA SER A 405 1.64 -1.75 -7.56
C SER A 405 2.66 -0.64 -7.74
N LEU A 406 2.24 0.59 -7.54
CA LEU A 406 3.11 1.74 -7.34
C LEU A 406 3.15 2.03 -5.83
N ILE A 407 4.30 1.78 -5.19
CA ILE A 407 4.48 1.89 -3.75
C ILE A 407 5.36 3.10 -3.45
N TYR A 408 4.86 4.03 -2.66
CA TYR A 408 5.57 5.24 -2.32
C TYR A 408 6.49 5.08 -1.11
N HIS A 409 7.67 5.69 -1.16
CA HIS A 409 8.61 5.63 -0.04
C HIS A 409 8.20 6.62 1.05
N ARG A 410 7.76 6.08 2.19
CA ARG A 410 7.35 6.87 3.37
C ARG A 410 8.43 6.78 4.45
N GLU A 411 8.51 7.85 5.25
CA GLU A 411 9.43 7.91 6.39
C GLU A 411 8.79 7.33 7.66
N ASN A 412 7.47 7.49 7.85
CA ASN A 412 6.71 6.91 8.97
C ASN A 412 5.26 6.60 8.56
N CYS A 413 4.55 5.81 9.38
CA CYS A 413 3.16 5.43 9.12
C CYS A 413 2.14 6.54 9.49
N ARG A 414 2.50 7.43 10.42
CA ARG A 414 1.62 8.49 10.97
C ARG A 414 1.16 9.51 9.93
N ILE A 415 2.04 9.92 9.02
CA ILE A 415 1.75 11.01 8.08
C ILE A 415 0.95 10.43 6.92
N ARG A 416 -0.37 10.61 6.93
CA ARG A 416 -1.23 10.26 5.78
C ARG A 416 -0.67 10.89 4.51
N ASN A 417 -0.62 10.10 3.44
CA ASN A 417 -0.21 10.63 2.15
C ASN A 417 -1.27 11.62 1.65
N THR A 418 -0.83 12.81 1.27
CA THR A 418 -1.66 13.87 0.69
C THR A 418 -1.46 14.01 -0.81
N HIS A 419 -0.56 13.22 -1.41
CA HIS A 419 -0.18 13.32 -2.81
C HIS A 419 -0.93 12.26 -3.63
N THR A 420 -1.52 12.67 -4.74
CA THR A 420 -2.07 11.74 -5.71
C THR A 420 -0.94 11.03 -6.44
N GLN A 421 -1.01 9.70 -6.44
CA GLN A 421 -0.08 8.82 -7.11
C GLN A 421 -0.80 8.13 -8.26
N SER A 422 -0.20 8.11 -9.44
CA SER A 422 -0.86 7.60 -10.62
C SER A 422 0.08 6.84 -11.51
N PHE A 423 -0.46 5.87 -12.23
CA PHE A 423 0.21 5.31 -13.39
C PHE A 423 -0.80 5.08 -14.50
N VAL A 424 -0.32 5.21 -15.73
CA VAL A 424 -1.05 4.82 -16.91
C VAL A 424 -0.35 3.62 -17.56
N LEU A 425 -1.13 2.63 -17.96
CA LEU A 425 -0.69 1.44 -18.67
C LEU A 425 -1.38 1.40 -20.03
N CYS A 426 -0.61 1.36 -21.10
CA CYS A 426 -1.11 1.26 -22.47
C CYS A 426 -0.48 0.09 -23.21
N ASN A 427 -1.27 -0.57 -24.05
CA ASN A 427 -0.78 -1.51 -25.05
C ASN A 427 -0.18 -0.74 -26.24
N VAL A 428 0.84 -1.31 -26.87
CA VAL A 428 1.53 -0.75 -28.04
C VAL A 428 1.40 -1.72 -29.21
N GLU A 429 1.02 -1.21 -30.40
CA GLU A 429 0.67 -2.06 -31.55
C GLU A 429 1.89 -2.59 -32.33
N GLN A 430 3.06 -1.92 -32.26
CA GLN A 430 4.25 -2.31 -33.02
C GLN A 430 5.53 -2.29 -32.16
N GLY A 431 5.83 -3.36 -31.42
CA GLY A 431 7.10 -3.48 -30.69
C GLY A 431 7.40 -2.28 -29.76
N PRO A 432 8.66 -1.84 -29.60
CA PRO A 432 9.00 -0.62 -28.88
C PRO A 432 8.75 0.67 -29.69
N SER A 433 7.86 0.67 -30.71
CA SER A 433 7.45 1.91 -31.36
C SER A 433 6.58 2.74 -30.40
N LYS A 434 6.57 4.07 -30.60
CA LYS A 434 5.90 5.02 -29.70
C LYS A 434 4.41 5.20 -30.01
N ASP A 435 3.86 4.42 -30.94
CA ASP A 435 2.46 4.54 -31.31
C ASP A 435 1.59 3.83 -30.26
N VAL A 436 1.05 4.64 -29.35
CA VAL A 436 0.18 4.20 -28.26
C VAL A 436 -1.08 3.55 -28.85
N GLY A 437 -1.22 2.25 -28.62
CA GLY A 437 -2.41 1.49 -29.03
C GLY A 437 -3.60 1.81 -28.13
N THR A 438 -4.79 1.83 -28.71
CA THR A 438 -6.05 2.05 -27.97
C THR A 438 -6.67 0.77 -27.41
N ARG A 439 -6.10 -0.41 -27.72
CA ARG A 439 -6.64 -1.72 -27.32
C ARG A 439 -6.78 -1.86 -25.82
N GLN A 440 -5.74 -1.50 -25.07
CA GLN A 440 -5.75 -1.49 -23.61
C GLN A 440 -5.10 -0.20 -23.11
N ALA A 441 -5.87 0.63 -22.41
CA ALA A 441 -5.40 1.85 -21.76
C ALA A 441 -6.08 1.93 -20.39
N ILE A 442 -5.29 1.81 -19.32
CA ILE A 442 -5.72 1.75 -17.93
C ILE A 442 -5.06 2.90 -17.19
N LEU A 443 -5.86 3.72 -16.52
CA LEU A 443 -5.37 4.78 -15.65
C LEU A 443 -5.81 4.45 -14.22
N CYS A 444 -4.84 4.40 -13.31
CA CYS A 444 -5.09 4.16 -11.90
C CYS A 444 -4.56 5.35 -11.09
N THR A 445 -5.38 5.81 -10.14
CA THR A 445 -5.05 6.92 -9.24
C THR A 445 -5.38 6.51 -7.81
N SER A 446 -4.57 6.95 -6.86
CA SER A 446 -4.83 6.77 -5.44
C SER A 446 -4.17 7.90 -4.64
N ARG A 447 -4.79 8.26 -3.52
CA ARG A 447 -4.19 9.12 -2.48
C ARG A 447 -3.67 8.31 -1.29
N GLY A 448 -3.80 6.99 -1.33
CA GLY A 448 -3.33 6.07 -0.30
C GLY A 448 -1.80 5.90 -0.29
N ALA A 449 -1.34 4.90 0.46
CA ALA A 449 0.08 4.54 0.54
C ALA A 449 0.62 3.92 -0.75
N PHE A 450 -0.27 3.38 -1.59
CA PHE A 450 0.05 2.74 -2.85
C PHE A 450 -1.11 2.91 -3.85
N THR A 451 -0.78 2.85 -5.15
CA THR A 451 -1.73 2.74 -6.25
C THR A 451 -1.62 1.35 -6.83
N HIS A 452 -2.75 0.64 -6.99
CA HIS A 452 -2.73 -0.75 -7.41
C HIS A 452 -3.71 -1.05 -8.55
N TRP A 453 -3.36 -2.01 -9.38
CA TRP A 453 -4.25 -2.59 -10.39
C TRP A 453 -4.03 -4.08 -10.55
N ILE A 454 -5.13 -4.82 -10.63
CA ILE A 454 -5.19 -6.26 -10.92
C ILE A 454 -6.02 -6.48 -12.17
N GLY A 455 -5.49 -7.23 -13.12
CA GLY A 455 -6.29 -7.67 -14.25
C GLY A 455 -5.54 -8.55 -15.24
N SER A 456 -6.31 -9.12 -16.17
CA SER A 456 -5.76 -9.93 -17.25
C SER A 456 -5.29 -9.02 -18.37
N LEU A 457 -4.00 -9.10 -18.70
CA LEU A 457 -3.39 -8.43 -19.83
C LEU A 457 -3.20 -9.43 -20.96
N THR A 458 -3.53 -9.03 -22.19
CA THR A 458 -3.33 -9.86 -23.37
C THR A 458 -1.85 -10.00 -23.72
N SER A 459 -1.46 -11.04 -24.45
CA SER A 459 -0.11 -11.11 -25.03
C SER A 459 0.18 -9.86 -25.89
N GLY A 460 1.37 -9.28 -25.76
CA GLY A 460 1.76 -8.07 -26.48
C GLY A 460 2.72 -7.15 -25.72
N PHE A 461 2.99 -5.98 -26.31
CA PHE A 461 3.86 -4.94 -25.75
C PHE A 461 3.06 -3.91 -24.97
N TYR A 462 3.65 -3.44 -23.88
CA TYR A 462 3.04 -2.47 -22.97
C TYR A 462 4.02 -1.39 -22.58
N VAL A 463 3.47 -0.20 -22.37
CA VAL A 463 4.12 0.97 -21.81
C VAL A 463 3.41 1.31 -20.51
N LEU A 464 4.17 1.45 -19.43
CA LEU A 464 3.67 1.91 -18.15
C LEU A 464 4.44 3.15 -17.71
N ILE A 465 3.71 4.20 -17.34
CA ILE A 465 4.28 5.50 -16.95
C ILE A 465 3.73 5.89 -15.59
N PRO A 466 4.53 5.81 -14.51
CA PRO A 466 4.19 6.37 -13.21
C PRO A 466 4.35 7.90 -13.24
N PHE A 467 3.41 8.61 -12.64
CA PHE A 467 3.47 10.06 -12.49
C PHE A 467 2.73 10.51 -11.24
N SER A 468 3.02 11.72 -10.78
CA SER A 468 2.28 12.37 -9.71
C SER A 468 2.25 13.86 -10.00
N THR A 469 1.04 14.40 -10.16
CA THR A 469 0.81 15.83 -10.36
C THR A 469 1.17 16.65 -9.13
N SER A 470 1.26 16.03 -7.97
CA SER A 470 1.46 16.71 -6.70
C SER A 470 2.88 17.26 -6.53
N PHE A 471 3.89 16.67 -7.19
CA PHE A 471 5.28 17.15 -7.17
C PHE A 471 5.60 18.07 -8.34
N TRP A 472 4.69 18.20 -9.29
CA TRP A 472 4.91 19.15 -10.37
C TRP A 472 4.87 20.54 -9.81
N ASN A 473 5.88 21.32 -10.20
CA ASN A 473 5.89 22.75 -9.98
C ASN A 473 5.92 23.21 -8.51
N ASP A 474 6.22 22.29 -7.57
CA ASP A 474 6.43 22.60 -6.16
C ASP A 474 7.93 22.55 -5.85
N ASP A 475 8.56 23.73 -5.84
CA ASP A 475 10.01 23.87 -5.61
C ASP A 475 10.39 23.68 -4.13
N HIS A 476 9.41 23.67 -3.22
CA HIS A 476 9.63 23.59 -1.77
C HIS A 476 9.56 22.15 -1.24
N GLN A 477 8.86 21.25 -1.93
CA GLN A 477 8.73 19.87 -1.48
C GLN A 477 9.85 18.96 -2.02
N PRO A 478 10.42 18.08 -1.18
CA PRO A 478 11.38 17.09 -1.64
C PRO A 478 10.66 16.07 -2.55
N ILE A 479 11.18 15.88 -3.76
CA ILE A 479 10.72 14.79 -4.62
C ILE A 479 10.95 13.47 -3.91
N LYS A 480 9.99 12.57 -4.04
CA LYS A 480 10.03 11.28 -3.36
C LYS A 480 10.20 10.13 -4.32
N ASP A 481 10.81 9.08 -3.78
CA ASP A 481 11.07 7.84 -4.47
C ASP A 481 9.85 6.93 -4.42
N TYR A 482 9.72 6.09 -5.42
CA TYR A 482 8.69 5.06 -5.50
C TYR A 482 9.32 3.73 -5.91
N THR A 483 8.63 2.64 -5.59
CA THR A 483 8.92 1.30 -6.11
C THR A 483 7.75 0.86 -6.98
N LEU A 484 8.02 0.61 -8.25
CA LEU A 484 7.08 -0.08 -9.13
C LEU A 484 7.26 -1.58 -8.94
N VAL A 485 6.19 -2.28 -8.61
CA VAL A 485 6.17 -3.73 -8.44
C VAL A 485 5.20 -4.34 -9.43
N MET A 486 5.65 -5.31 -10.22
CA MET A 486 4.77 -6.13 -11.06
C MET A 486 4.86 -7.58 -10.62
N HIS A 487 3.71 -8.22 -10.43
CA HIS A 487 3.62 -9.66 -10.20
C HIS A 487 2.88 -10.32 -11.37
N SER A 488 3.39 -11.44 -11.86
CA SER A 488 2.74 -12.20 -12.92
C SER A 488 3.07 -13.69 -12.82
N LYS A 489 2.20 -14.55 -13.35
CA LYS A 489 2.49 -15.98 -13.54
C LYS A 489 3.50 -16.26 -14.66
N VAL A 490 3.93 -15.22 -15.36
CA VAL A 490 4.87 -15.31 -16.47
C VAL A 490 6.03 -14.39 -16.18
N GLN A 491 7.22 -14.80 -16.57
CA GLN A 491 8.39 -13.94 -16.48
C GLN A 491 8.22 -12.73 -17.40
N ILE A 492 8.47 -11.54 -16.85
CA ILE A 492 8.38 -10.25 -17.53
C ILE A 492 9.79 -9.68 -17.63
N ASN A 493 10.18 -9.25 -18.83
CA ASN A 493 11.35 -8.42 -19.04
C ASN A 493 10.91 -6.96 -19.15
N VAL A 494 11.50 -6.10 -18.33
CA VAL A 494 11.17 -4.68 -18.24
C VAL A 494 12.39 -3.85 -18.62
N GLN A 495 12.21 -2.98 -19.61
CA GLN A 495 13.17 -1.97 -20.00
C GLN A 495 12.68 -0.61 -19.53
N VAL A 496 13.50 0.12 -18.79
CA VAL A 496 13.21 1.47 -18.32
C VAL A 496 13.96 2.47 -19.18
N THR A 497 13.24 3.40 -19.81
CA THR A 497 13.79 4.49 -20.62
C THR A 497 13.21 5.83 -20.18
N PRO A 498 14.01 6.91 -20.20
CA PRO A 498 13.50 8.27 -20.00
C PRO A 498 12.81 8.75 -21.28
N GLU A 499 11.48 8.93 -21.24
CA GLU A 499 10.68 9.33 -22.42
C GLU A 499 10.12 10.75 -22.27
N PRO A 500 9.87 11.47 -23.39
CA PRO A 500 9.22 12.77 -23.35
C PRO A 500 7.80 12.68 -22.78
N ALA A 501 7.38 13.73 -22.07
CA ALA A 501 6.03 13.80 -21.50
C ALA A 501 4.89 13.79 -22.53
N ALA A 502 5.18 14.01 -23.82
CA ALA A 502 4.23 13.79 -24.90
C ALA A 502 3.66 12.36 -24.89
N LEU A 503 4.50 11.35 -24.60
CA LEU A 503 4.05 9.96 -24.51
C LEU A 503 3.07 9.76 -23.35
N LEU A 504 3.32 10.39 -22.20
CA LEU A 504 2.36 10.39 -21.08
C LEU A 504 1.02 11.01 -21.51
N ALA A 505 1.06 12.13 -22.23
CA ALA A 505 -0.15 12.78 -22.72
C ALA A 505 -0.94 11.86 -23.68
N ASP A 506 -0.27 11.20 -24.61
CA ASP A 506 -0.89 10.25 -25.54
C ASP A 506 -1.53 9.07 -24.80
N CYS A 507 -0.84 8.50 -23.80
CA CYS A 507 -1.36 7.44 -22.96
C CYS A 507 -2.61 7.86 -22.15
N LEU A 508 -2.59 9.07 -21.57
CA LEU A 508 -3.74 9.60 -20.83
C LEU A 508 -4.94 9.86 -21.75
N ILE A 509 -4.72 10.44 -22.93
CA ILE A 509 -5.76 10.62 -23.95
C ILE A 509 -6.34 9.27 -24.37
N ALA A 510 -5.51 8.27 -24.64
CA ALA A 510 -5.97 6.93 -24.98
C ALA A 510 -6.84 6.31 -23.87
N SER A 511 -6.50 6.52 -22.61
CA SER A 511 -7.30 6.03 -21.47
C SER A 511 -8.67 6.71 -21.40
N VAL A 512 -8.75 8.03 -21.61
CA VAL A 512 -10.01 8.77 -21.62
C VAL A 512 -10.92 8.32 -22.76
N LEU A 513 -10.37 8.17 -23.96
CA LEU A 513 -11.15 7.75 -25.13
C LEU A 513 -11.68 6.32 -24.97
N LYS A 514 -10.90 5.43 -24.35
CA LYS A 514 -11.32 4.05 -24.09
C LYS A 514 -12.46 3.95 -23.07
N ASN A 515 -12.47 4.82 -22.06
CA ASN A 515 -13.49 4.82 -21.01
C ASN A 515 -14.82 5.48 -21.43
N ASN A 516 -14.99 5.79 -22.73
CA ASN A 516 -16.21 6.36 -23.32
C ASN A 516 -16.71 7.60 -22.56
N ILE A 517 -15.79 8.45 -22.09
CA ILE A 517 -16.16 9.71 -21.44
C ILE A 517 -16.96 10.55 -22.45
N PRO A 518 -18.17 11.03 -22.08
CA PRO A 518 -19.06 11.68 -23.03
C PRO A 518 -18.42 12.97 -23.55
N PRO A 519 -18.22 13.11 -24.88
CA PRO A 519 -17.63 14.30 -25.46
C PRO A 519 -18.60 15.48 -25.44
N GLN A 520 -18.09 16.67 -25.14
CA GLN A 520 -18.78 17.93 -25.38
C GLN A 520 -18.39 18.43 -26.79
N ARG A 521 -19.35 18.41 -27.71
CA ARG A 521 -19.10 18.74 -29.12
C ARG A 521 -19.39 20.20 -29.41
N GLY A 522 -18.42 20.87 -30.02
CA GLY A 522 -18.60 22.14 -30.72
C GLY A 522 -18.81 21.90 -32.23
N LYS A 523 -18.73 22.99 -33.01
CA LYS A 523 -18.88 22.92 -34.47
C LYS A 523 -17.76 22.14 -35.15
N ASP A 524 -16.51 22.42 -34.78
CA ASP A 524 -15.28 21.86 -35.38
C ASP A 524 -14.22 21.48 -34.32
N TYR A 525 -14.67 21.18 -33.10
CA TYR A 525 -13.82 20.75 -31.99
C TYR A 525 -14.61 19.87 -31.01
N THR A 526 -13.90 19.09 -30.21
CA THR A 526 -14.49 18.27 -29.13
C THR A 526 -13.69 18.44 -27.84
N TYR A 527 -14.38 18.51 -26.70
CA TYR A 527 -13.75 18.48 -25.37
C TYR A 527 -14.14 17.23 -24.59
N TYR A 528 -13.18 16.71 -23.83
CA TYR A 528 -13.40 15.64 -22.85
C TYR A 528 -12.97 16.16 -21.48
N VAL A 529 -13.87 16.03 -20.49
CA VAL A 529 -13.60 16.39 -19.11
C VAL A 529 -13.84 15.18 -18.25
N THR A 530 -12.81 14.72 -17.55
CA THR A 530 -12.96 13.58 -16.64
C THR A 530 -13.57 14.04 -15.32
N THR A 531 -14.79 13.61 -15.02
CA THR A 531 -15.44 13.88 -13.73
C THR A 531 -15.65 12.58 -12.97
N ASN A 532 -15.29 12.55 -11.68
CA ASN A 532 -15.53 11.46 -10.71
C ASN A 532 -14.82 10.11 -10.91
N GLN A 533 -14.11 9.88 -12.02
CA GLN A 533 -13.42 8.60 -12.25
C GLN A 533 -11.99 8.55 -11.68
N TYR A 534 -11.36 9.71 -11.50
CA TYR A 534 -9.96 9.83 -11.10
C TYR A 534 -9.79 10.90 -10.02
N ASP A 535 -8.66 10.87 -9.32
CA ASP A 535 -8.31 11.83 -8.25
C ASP A 535 -7.96 13.25 -8.76
N PHE A 536 -7.99 13.44 -10.08
CA PHE A 536 -7.78 14.71 -10.77
C PHE A 536 -8.74 14.85 -11.96
N ILE A 537 -8.96 16.10 -12.37
CA ILE A 537 -9.70 16.45 -13.59
C ILE A 537 -8.69 16.63 -14.72
N MET A 538 -8.93 15.97 -15.84
CA MET A 538 -8.26 16.26 -17.10
C MET A 538 -9.21 16.98 -18.04
N PHE A 539 -8.70 18.03 -18.69
CA PHE A 539 -9.38 18.67 -19.81
C PHE A 539 -8.60 18.41 -21.10
N ILE A 540 -9.20 17.62 -21.98
CA ILE A 540 -8.65 17.28 -23.29
C ILE A 540 -9.44 18.01 -24.36
N ALA A 541 -8.72 18.68 -25.25
CA ALA A 541 -9.28 19.35 -26.41
C ALA A 541 -8.82 18.67 -27.69
N GLU A 542 -9.76 18.39 -28.59
CA GLU A 542 -9.55 17.82 -29.91
C GLU A 542 -9.97 18.82 -30.97
N ASN A 543 -9.00 19.24 -31.79
CA ASN A 543 -9.26 20.08 -32.94
C ASN A 543 -9.61 19.21 -34.15
N LEU A 544 -10.87 19.28 -34.59
CA LEU A 544 -11.37 18.51 -35.74
C LEU A 544 -11.15 19.26 -37.07
N SER A 545 -10.74 20.53 -37.02
CA SER A 545 -10.48 21.33 -38.21
C SER A 545 -9.32 20.72 -39.02
N PRO A 546 -9.46 20.59 -40.34
CA PRO A 546 -8.36 20.16 -41.21
C PRO A 546 -7.34 21.27 -41.49
N THR A 547 -7.68 22.54 -41.24
CA THR A 547 -6.86 23.69 -41.68
C THR A 547 -6.56 24.70 -40.59
N ASP A 548 -7.45 24.86 -39.60
CA ASP A 548 -7.41 25.98 -38.67
C ASP A 548 -6.90 25.54 -37.29
N PHE A 549 -6.17 26.43 -36.62
CA PHE A 549 -5.74 26.22 -35.24
C PHE A 549 -6.87 26.55 -34.28
N LEU A 550 -7.03 25.74 -33.22
CA LEU A 550 -7.99 26.00 -32.17
C LEU A 550 -7.28 26.72 -31.01
N ASN A 551 -7.53 28.01 -30.86
CA ASN A 551 -7.16 28.75 -29.67
C ASN A 551 -8.15 28.44 -28.56
N LEU A 552 -7.66 28.14 -27.36
CA LEU A 552 -8.45 27.79 -26.20
C LEU A 552 -7.91 28.52 -24.98
N GLU A 553 -8.73 29.40 -24.41
CA GLU A 553 -8.49 30.03 -23.12
C GLU A 553 -9.31 29.30 -22.08
N ILE A 554 -8.71 28.93 -20.95
CA ILE A 554 -9.43 28.36 -19.81
C ILE A 554 -9.05 29.18 -18.57
N ASP A 555 -10.05 29.73 -17.90
CA ASP A 555 -9.90 30.48 -16.66
C ASP A 555 -10.52 29.68 -15.51
N SER A 556 -9.71 29.34 -14.52
CA SER A 556 -10.11 28.64 -13.30
C SER A 556 -9.78 29.41 -12.01
N ASN A 557 -9.64 30.73 -12.08
CA ASN A 557 -9.25 31.58 -10.94
C ASN A 557 -10.22 31.52 -9.74
N ASP A 558 -11.49 31.19 -9.97
CA ASP A 558 -12.49 31.03 -8.90
C ASP A 558 -12.35 29.69 -8.14
N SER A 559 -11.48 28.80 -8.62
CA SER A 559 -11.23 27.51 -7.99
C SER A 559 -10.44 27.65 -6.69
N ARG A 560 -10.84 26.90 -5.66
CA ARG A 560 -10.22 26.90 -4.33
C ARG A 560 -9.76 25.51 -3.95
N HIS A 561 -8.59 25.46 -3.29
CA HIS A 561 -7.94 24.22 -2.86
C HIS A 561 -7.67 23.27 -4.03
N VAL A 562 -7.14 23.80 -5.14
CA VAL A 562 -6.76 23.02 -6.32
C VAL A 562 -5.29 23.24 -6.67
N ARG A 563 -4.63 22.23 -7.23
CA ARG A 563 -3.28 22.31 -7.79
C ARG A 563 -3.35 22.02 -9.28
N ASN A 564 -2.83 22.93 -10.10
CA ASN A 564 -2.81 22.79 -11.55
C ASN A 564 -1.41 22.38 -12.04
N SER A 565 -1.34 21.44 -12.99
CA SER A 565 -0.12 21.02 -13.65
C SER A 565 0.68 22.14 -14.34
N ARG A 566 0.11 23.34 -14.53
CA ARG A 566 0.72 24.46 -15.26
C ARG A 566 1.14 25.68 -14.43
N LYS A 567 1.18 25.60 -13.08
CA LYS A 567 1.45 26.75 -12.17
C LYS A 567 0.45 27.92 -12.26
N SER A 568 -0.49 27.89 -13.19
CA SER A 568 -1.48 28.94 -13.43
C SER A 568 -2.88 28.36 -13.42
N LEU A 569 -3.83 29.10 -12.86
CA LEU A 569 -5.26 28.80 -12.94
C LEU A 569 -5.88 29.34 -14.23
N SER A 570 -5.17 30.18 -14.99
CA SER A 570 -5.57 30.57 -16.35
C SER A 570 -4.56 30.04 -17.37
N THR A 571 -5.05 29.40 -18.43
CA THR A 571 -4.23 28.80 -19.49
C THR A 571 -4.71 29.24 -20.85
N PHE A 572 -3.77 29.53 -21.76
CA PHE A 572 -4.05 29.78 -23.16
C PHE A 572 -3.29 28.76 -24.00
N ASP A 573 -4.01 28.00 -24.82
CA ASP A 573 -3.49 26.93 -25.66
C ASP A 573 -3.82 27.19 -27.13
N CYS A 574 -2.93 26.79 -28.03
CA CYS A 574 -3.13 26.83 -29.47
C CYS A 574 -2.94 25.41 -30.02
N ILE A 575 -4.04 24.78 -30.39
CA ILE A 575 -4.10 23.35 -30.73
C ILE A 575 -4.09 23.21 -32.26
N PRO A 576 -3.09 22.54 -32.86
CA PRO A 576 -2.99 22.43 -34.31
C PRO A 576 -4.15 21.65 -34.95
N PRO A 577 -4.38 21.82 -36.27
CA PRO A 577 -5.38 21.05 -37.02
C PRO A 577 -5.21 19.54 -36.82
N ARG A 578 -6.29 18.81 -36.55
CA ARG A 578 -6.29 17.35 -36.33
C ARG A 578 -5.43 16.86 -35.16
N HIS A 579 -5.19 17.70 -34.16
CA HIS A 579 -4.45 17.33 -32.95
C HIS A 579 -5.34 17.28 -31.71
N ARG A 580 -4.91 16.49 -30.73
CA ARG A 580 -5.45 16.46 -29.37
C ARG A 580 -4.41 17.01 -28.40
N GLN A 581 -4.86 17.71 -27.37
CA GLN A 581 -3.97 18.24 -26.34
C GLN A 581 -4.63 18.19 -24.96
N ILE A 582 -3.85 17.80 -23.96
CA ILE A 582 -4.21 17.99 -22.56
C ILE A 582 -3.89 19.44 -22.18
N THR A 583 -4.92 20.19 -21.85
CA THR A 583 -4.82 21.62 -21.54
C THR A 583 -4.45 21.82 -20.07
N PHE A 584 -5.04 21.07 -19.15
CA PHE A 584 -4.59 21.00 -17.76
C PHE A 584 -4.95 19.67 -17.10
N LEU A 585 -4.19 19.37 -16.05
CA LEU A 585 -4.50 18.37 -15.03
C LEU A 585 -4.67 19.12 -13.71
N ILE A 586 -5.85 19.01 -13.09
CA ILE A 586 -6.15 19.69 -11.83
C ILE A 586 -6.47 18.68 -10.74
N GLU A 587 -5.68 18.73 -9.68
CA GLU A 587 -5.81 17.89 -8.50
C GLU A 587 -6.47 18.68 -7.36
N TRP A 588 -7.36 18.02 -6.62
CA TRP A 588 -7.93 18.59 -5.40
C TRP A 588 -6.93 18.51 -4.24
N THR A 589 -6.71 19.62 -3.56
CA THR A 589 -5.96 19.67 -2.30
C THR A 589 -6.93 19.77 -1.14
N THR A 590 -6.58 19.18 0.01
CA THR A 590 -7.32 19.33 1.26
C THR A 590 -6.49 20.20 2.20
N ASN A 591 -7.04 21.31 2.69
CA ASN A 591 -6.38 22.10 3.75
C ASN A 591 -6.47 21.37 5.10
N GLU A 592 -5.59 21.71 6.04
CA GLU A 592 -5.55 21.17 7.43
C GLU A 592 -6.88 21.30 8.19
N GLN A 593 -7.77 22.20 7.76
CA GLN A 593 -9.11 22.40 8.33
C GLN A 593 -10.24 21.61 7.63
N GLY A 594 -9.91 20.75 6.66
CA GLY A 594 -10.90 19.92 5.94
C GLY A 594 -11.88 20.71 5.06
N GLN A 595 -11.51 21.92 4.63
CA GLN A 595 -12.34 22.73 3.75
C GLN A 595 -12.47 22.08 2.36
N LYS A 596 -13.69 22.16 1.80
CA LYS A 596 -14.05 21.51 0.54
C LYS A 596 -13.39 22.22 -0.64
N ALA A 597 -12.74 21.46 -1.51
CA ALA A 597 -12.25 21.98 -2.77
C ALA A 597 -13.43 22.36 -3.68
N LYS A 598 -13.31 23.49 -4.36
CA LYS A 598 -14.31 24.00 -5.32
C LYS A 598 -13.58 24.25 -6.64
N MET A 599 -14.11 23.70 -7.72
CA MET A 599 -13.58 23.92 -9.06
C MET A 599 -14.62 24.68 -9.87
N ASP A 600 -14.24 25.87 -10.32
CA ASP A 600 -14.99 26.69 -11.27
C ASP A 600 -14.06 26.99 -12.44
N TYR A 601 -14.50 26.72 -13.67
CA TYR A 601 -13.73 27.08 -14.86
C TYR A 601 -14.63 27.60 -15.97
N LEU A 602 -14.13 28.61 -16.69
CA LEU A 602 -14.69 29.15 -17.92
C LEU A 602 -13.74 28.81 -19.06
N TYR A 603 -14.25 28.49 -20.24
CA TYR A 603 -13.40 28.36 -21.42
C TYR A 603 -13.91 29.21 -22.58
N ARG A 604 -12.99 29.69 -23.41
CA ARG A 604 -13.27 30.38 -24.67
C ARG A 604 -12.49 29.70 -25.78
N SER A 605 -13.10 29.52 -26.94
CA SER A 605 -12.43 28.88 -28.07
C SER A 605 -12.69 29.57 -29.39
N GLN A 606 -11.67 29.65 -30.24
CA GLN A 606 -11.74 30.24 -31.57
C GLN A 606 -10.85 29.50 -32.57
N HIS A 607 -11.34 29.28 -33.79
CA HIS A 607 -10.52 28.83 -34.91
C HIS A 607 -9.77 30.00 -35.56
N VAL A 608 -8.45 29.89 -35.71
CA VAL A 608 -7.58 30.92 -36.30
C VAL A 608 -6.79 30.34 -37.47
N LYS A 609 -6.78 31.08 -38.58
CA LYS A 609 -5.98 30.72 -39.77
C LYS A 609 -4.51 31.07 -39.54
N GLN A 610 -3.61 30.21 -40.00
CA GLN A 610 -2.16 30.32 -39.83
C GLN A 610 -1.54 31.66 -40.33
N SER A 611 -2.28 32.44 -41.13
CA SER A 611 -1.84 33.67 -41.79
C SER A 611 -2.39 34.99 -41.19
N ASN A 612 -3.20 34.98 -40.12
CA ASN A 612 -3.71 36.23 -39.53
C ASN A 612 -4.16 36.05 -38.05
N PRO A 613 -3.45 36.60 -37.06
CA PRO A 613 -3.91 36.59 -35.67
C PRO A 613 -4.88 37.76 -35.46
N SER A 614 -6.16 37.58 -35.79
CA SER A 614 -7.22 38.53 -35.39
C SER A 614 -7.84 38.13 -34.05
N VAL A 615 -8.37 39.13 -33.33
CA VAL A 615 -8.91 39.06 -31.95
C VAL A 615 -9.99 37.96 -31.80
N PRO A 616 -10.04 37.26 -30.63
CA PRO A 616 -11.04 36.22 -30.38
C PRO A 616 -12.51 36.64 -30.43
N GLU A 617 -13.31 35.93 -31.22
CA GLU A 617 -14.78 35.96 -31.10
C GLU A 617 -15.23 35.16 -29.86
N ILE A 618 -16.01 35.81 -29.00
CA ILE A 618 -16.43 35.31 -27.69
C ILE A 618 -17.67 34.43 -27.85
N TYR A 619 -17.56 33.14 -27.54
CA TYR A 619 -18.71 32.28 -27.30
C TYR A 619 -18.92 32.12 -25.79
N ASN A 620 -19.94 32.79 -25.24
CA ASN A 620 -20.42 32.56 -23.88
C ASN A 620 -21.27 31.29 -23.86
N ILE A 621 -20.71 30.19 -23.37
CA ILE A 621 -21.51 29.04 -22.93
C ILE A 621 -21.43 29.02 -21.41
N GLN A 622 -22.43 29.60 -20.74
CA GLN A 622 -22.68 29.35 -19.33
C GLN A 622 -23.16 27.91 -19.17
N ASN A 623 -22.24 26.99 -18.97
CA ASN A 623 -22.58 25.70 -18.36
C ASN A 623 -22.31 25.81 -16.86
N ASN A 624 -23.34 26.22 -16.13
CA ASN A 624 -23.41 26.02 -14.68
C ASN A 624 -23.48 24.52 -14.40
N PHE A 625 -22.35 23.83 -14.30
CA PHE A 625 -22.30 22.50 -13.72
C PHE A 625 -21.55 22.51 -12.40
N HIS A 626 -22.39 22.49 -11.36
CA HIS A 626 -22.23 21.98 -10.01
C HIS A 626 -20.86 22.10 -9.33
N SER A 627 -20.90 22.76 -8.17
CA SER A 627 -20.06 22.43 -7.02
C SER A 627 -19.90 20.90 -6.89
N PHE A 628 -18.78 20.37 -7.36
CA PHE A 628 -18.46 18.96 -7.16
C PHE A 628 -17.96 18.78 -5.73
N ARG A 629 -18.55 17.82 -5.02
CA ARG A 629 -18.14 17.39 -3.68
C ARG A 629 -17.33 16.11 -3.85
N PRO A 630 -16.00 16.14 -3.68
CA PRO A 630 -15.26 14.92 -3.39
C PRO A 630 -15.28 14.72 -1.87
N PHE A 631 -15.84 13.57 -1.46
CA PHE A 631 -15.87 12.99 -0.11
C PHE A 631 -16.84 13.61 0.93
#